data_AF-A0A3L7VQL9-F1
#
_entry.id   AF-A0A3L7VQL9-F1
#
_cell.length_a   1.000
_cell.length_b   1.000
_cell.length_c   1.000
_cell.angle_alpha   90.00
_cell.angle_beta   90.00
_cell.angle_gamma   90.00
#
_symmetry.space_group_name_H-M   'P 1'
#
loop_
_entity.id
_entity.type
_entity.pdbx_description
1 polymer ?
#
loop_
_entity_poly.entity_id
_entity_poly.type
_entity_poly.pdbx_seq_one_letter_code
_entity_poly.pdbx_strand_id
1 'polypeptide(L)'
;MHSSTRFLQHQRSILTVALLTSFLALQPQIGRSCTRCIYLGPSDTVLVARSMDWVEDPGTEIYSFPRGMSRNGVSGPNTLSWTSKYGSLTCSFYGEATVDGINEKGLVADTL
;
A
#
# COMPACT_ATOMS: atom_id res chain seq x y z
N MET A 1 42.51 -7.48 44.69
CA MET A 1 41.06 -7.14 44.68
C MET A 1 40.63 -6.14 43.60
N HIS A 2 41.52 -5.37 42.98
CA HIS A 2 41.15 -4.34 41.98
C HIS A 2 40.95 -4.84 40.53
N SER A 3 41.40 -6.06 40.20
CA SER A 3 41.32 -6.64 38.85
C SER A 3 39.97 -7.33 38.59
N SER A 4 39.44 -8.05 39.59
CA SER A 4 38.15 -8.74 39.49
C SER A 4 36.97 -7.78 39.31
N THR A 5 37.00 -6.60 39.95
CA THR A 5 35.94 -5.58 39.84
C THR A 5 35.87 -4.96 38.45
N ARG A 6 37.03 -4.75 37.78
CA ARG A 6 37.08 -4.27 36.39
C ARG A 6 36.57 -5.31 35.39
N PHE A 7 36.87 -6.59 35.61
CA PHE A 7 36.35 -7.68 34.79
C PHE A 7 34.82 -7.80 34.88
N LEU A 8 34.26 -7.76 36.10
CA LEU A 8 32.82 -7.74 36.33
C LEU A 8 32.13 -6.49 35.76
N GLN A 9 32.78 -5.33 35.81
CA GLN A 9 32.26 -4.09 35.22
C GLN A 9 32.24 -4.16 33.68
N HIS A 10 33.25 -4.76 33.06
CA HIS A 10 33.31 -4.94 31.61
C HIS A 10 32.28 -5.96 31.10
N GLN A 11 32.11 -7.08 31.80
CA GLN A 11 31.06 -8.08 31.52
C GLN A 11 29.66 -7.46 31.61
N ARG A 12 29.40 -6.63 32.62
CA ARG A 12 28.15 -5.87 32.77
C ARG A 12 27.93 -4.91 31.61
N SER A 13 28.95 -4.13 31.21
CA SER A 13 28.83 -3.20 30.08
C SER A 13 28.54 -3.92 28.75
N ILE A 14 29.16 -5.07 28.49
CA ILE A 14 28.90 -5.86 27.28
C ILE A 14 27.47 -6.41 27.29
N LEU A 15 27.00 -6.96 28.41
CA LEU A 15 25.63 -7.44 28.58
C LEU A 15 24.61 -6.31 28.38
N THR A 16 24.88 -5.12 28.93
CA THR A 16 24.00 -3.95 28.76
C THR A 16 23.96 -3.49 27.30
N VAL A 17 25.10 -3.41 26.61
CA VAL A 17 25.14 -3.05 25.19
C VAL A 17 24.43 -4.10 24.33
N ALA A 18 24.63 -5.39 24.61
CA ALA A 18 23.95 -6.48 23.90
C ALA A 18 22.43 -6.48 24.13
N LEU A 19 21.96 -6.16 25.34
CA LEU A 19 20.54 -6.00 25.65
C LEU A 19 19.94 -4.77 24.96
N LEU A 20 20.69 -3.67 24.88
CA LEU A 20 20.25 -2.47 24.17
C LEU A 20 20.17 -2.68 22.65
N THR A 21 21.16 -3.33 22.03
CA THR A 21 21.14 -3.60 20.58
C THR A 21 20.08 -4.62 20.19
N SER A 22 19.84 -5.64 21.02
CA SER A 22 18.75 -6.60 20.79
C SER A 22 17.37 -5.94 20.93
N PHE A 23 17.17 -5.02 21.87
CA PHE A 23 15.91 -4.27 21.98
C PHE A 23 15.63 -3.38 20.75
N LEU A 24 16.65 -2.71 20.21
CA LEU A 24 16.50 -1.90 18.98
C LEU A 24 16.22 -2.75 17.73
N ALA A 25 16.71 -3.99 17.67
CA ALA A 25 16.47 -4.90 16.55
C ALA A 25 15.07 -5.57 16.58
N LEU A 26 14.37 -5.52 17.72
CA LEU A 26 13.04 -6.12 17.90
C LEU A 26 11.87 -5.15 17.67
N GLN A 27 12.12 -3.95 17.13
CA GLN A 27 11.01 -3.05 16.81
C GLN A 27 10.14 -3.65 15.68
N PRO A 28 8.81 -3.80 15.87
CA PRO A 28 7.93 -4.29 14.83
C PRO A 28 7.85 -3.22 13.73
N GLN A 29 8.45 -3.51 12.57
CA GLN A 29 8.25 -2.73 11.36
C GLN A 29 6.89 -3.14 10.77
N ILE A 30 5.79 -2.65 11.35
CA ILE A 30 4.48 -2.77 10.69
C ILE A 30 4.42 -1.69 9.61
N GLY A 31 5.06 -1.99 8.49
CA GLY A 31 5.13 -1.11 7.34
C GLY A 31 4.07 -1.47 6.32
N ARG A 32 3.17 -0.50 6.10
CA ARG A 32 2.14 -0.41 5.05
C ARG A 32 0.90 -1.24 5.39
N SER A 33 -0.28 -0.80 4.99
CA SER A 33 -0.62 -1.04 3.59
C SER A 33 -2.11 -0.89 3.46
N CYS A 34 -2.53 -0.32 2.33
CA CYS A 34 -3.86 -0.50 1.80
C CYS A 34 -4.32 -1.96 2.00
N THR A 35 -5.55 -2.16 2.47
CA THR A 35 -6.15 -3.48 2.65
C THR A 35 -7.26 -3.68 1.63
N ARG A 36 -7.42 -4.90 1.13
CA ARG A 36 -8.52 -5.27 0.23
C ARG A 36 -9.18 -6.55 0.69
N CYS A 37 -10.50 -6.58 0.71
CA CYS A 37 -11.28 -7.77 0.98
C CYS A 37 -12.43 -7.96 -0.03
N ILE A 38 -12.85 -9.21 -0.18
CA ILE A 38 -14.02 -9.58 -0.99
C ILE A 38 -14.97 -10.34 -0.08
N TYR A 39 -16.22 -9.89 -0.03
CA TYR A 39 -17.32 -10.62 0.59
C TYR A 39 -18.10 -11.37 -0.48
N LEU A 40 -18.27 -12.68 -0.27
CA LEU A 40 -19.11 -13.56 -1.09
C LEU A 40 -20.34 -13.94 -0.27
N GLY A 41 -21.48 -13.32 -0.61
CA GLY A 41 -22.74 -13.45 0.11
C GLY A 41 -23.77 -14.33 -0.60
N PRO A 42 -24.95 -14.51 0.02
CA PRO A 42 -26.09 -15.19 -0.59
C PRO A 42 -26.51 -14.55 -1.92
N SER A 43 -27.24 -15.30 -2.75
CA SER A 43 -27.80 -14.82 -4.03
C SER A 43 -26.75 -14.23 -4.98
N ASP A 44 -25.57 -14.86 -5.04
CA ASP A 44 -24.44 -14.44 -5.87
C ASP A 44 -23.95 -13.00 -5.60
N THR A 45 -24.19 -12.49 -4.38
CA THR A 45 -23.72 -11.16 -3.98
C THR A 45 -22.20 -11.15 -3.85
N VAL A 46 -21.54 -10.28 -4.59
CA VAL A 46 -20.10 -10.04 -4.48
C VAL A 46 -19.87 -8.57 -4.13
N LEU A 47 -19.25 -8.31 -2.98
CA LEU A 47 -18.85 -6.96 -2.57
C LEU A 47 -17.33 -6.91 -2.47
N VAL A 48 -16.72 -5.87 -3.03
CA VAL A 48 -15.30 -5.59 -2.90
C VAL A 48 -15.15 -4.35 -2.04
N ALA A 49 -14.29 -4.42 -1.03
CA ALA A 49 -13.98 -3.29 -0.17
C ALA A 49 -12.46 -3.11 -0.04
N ARG A 50 -12.06 -1.85 0.11
CA ARG A 50 -10.67 -1.42 0.19
C ARG A 50 -10.50 -0.34 1.28
N SER A 51 -9.38 -0.36 1.99
CA SER A 51 -8.82 0.81 2.70
C SER A 51 -7.66 1.42 1.92
N MET A 52 -7.55 2.75 1.94
CA MET A 52 -6.39 3.48 1.43
C MET A 52 -5.62 4.05 2.61
N ASP A 53 -4.42 3.52 2.84
CA ASP A 53 -3.57 3.92 3.95
C ASP A 53 -2.32 4.61 3.38
N TRP A 54 -2.29 5.94 3.47
CA TRP A 54 -1.18 6.78 3.00
C TRP A 54 -0.69 7.71 4.09
N VAL A 55 0.58 8.12 4.02
CA VAL A 55 1.23 8.91 5.09
C VAL A 55 0.71 10.35 5.17
N GLU A 56 0.12 10.83 4.09
CA GLU A 56 -0.43 12.18 3.93
C GLU A 56 -1.71 12.13 3.10
N ASP A 57 -2.39 13.26 2.95
CA ASP A 57 -3.61 13.34 2.13
C ASP A 57 -3.28 13.11 0.64
N PRO A 58 -3.85 12.08 -0.01
CA PRO A 58 -3.63 11.82 -1.43
C PRO A 58 -4.36 12.79 -2.37
N GLY A 59 -5.23 13.69 -1.89
CA GLY A 59 -6.02 14.57 -2.73
C GLY A 59 -6.94 13.81 -3.69
N THR A 60 -7.62 12.79 -3.18
CA THR A 60 -8.42 11.86 -3.98
C THR A 60 -9.69 12.51 -4.52
N GLU A 61 -9.88 12.44 -5.83
CA GLU A 61 -11.09 12.85 -6.54
C GLU A 61 -11.72 11.64 -7.24
N ILE A 62 -13.03 11.70 -7.49
CA ILE A 62 -13.77 10.66 -8.22
C ILE A 62 -14.03 11.13 -9.64
N TYR A 63 -13.61 10.32 -10.61
CA TYR A 63 -13.83 10.58 -12.04
C TYR A 63 -14.79 9.58 -12.65
N SER A 64 -15.65 10.07 -13.53
CA SER A 64 -16.45 9.25 -14.43
C SER A 64 -15.88 9.30 -15.84
N PHE A 65 -15.45 8.15 -16.35
CA PHE A 65 -14.90 8.01 -17.68
C PHE A 65 -15.87 7.25 -18.58
N PRO A 66 -16.35 7.84 -19.69
CA PRO A 66 -17.17 7.11 -20.65
C PRO A 66 -16.35 6.07 -21.41
N ARG A 67 -17.02 5.03 -21.91
CA ARG A 67 -16.43 4.11 -22.88
C ARG A 67 -16.07 4.83 -24.19
N GLY A 68 -15.13 4.27 -24.94
CA GLY A 68 -14.71 4.81 -26.23
C GLY A 68 -13.62 5.88 -26.14
N MET A 69 -13.17 6.25 -24.94
CA MET A 69 -12.02 7.13 -24.76
C MET A 69 -10.74 6.47 -25.27
N SER A 70 -9.98 7.19 -26.11
CA SER A 70 -8.60 6.84 -26.44
C SER A 70 -7.66 7.17 -25.27
N ARG A 71 -6.74 6.26 -24.97
CA ARG A 71 -5.79 6.34 -23.87
C ARG A 71 -4.39 5.97 -24.37
N ASN A 72 -3.39 6.58 -23.77
CA ASN A 72 -1.97 6.33 -24.00
C ASN A 72 -1.32 6.03 -22.65
N GLY A 73 -0.39 5.07 -22.60
CA GLY A 73 0.24 4.63 -21.35
C GLY A 73 1.31 5.59 -20.78
N VAL A 74 1.65 6.66 -21.51
CA VAL A 74 2.56 7.73 -21.09
C VAL A 74 3.92 7.22 -20.54
N SER A 75 4.40 6.10 -21.08
CA SER A 75 5.62 5.43 -20.61
C SER A 75 6.84 5.61 -21.52
N GLY A 76 6.81 6.62 -22.40
CA GLY A 76 7.86 6.88 -23.40
C GLY A 76 7.69 6.09 -24.70
N PRO A 77 8.78 5.85 -25.46
CA PRO A 77 8.73 5.09 -26.71
C PRO A 77 8.10 3.70 -26.52
N ASN A 78 7.31 3.25 -27.51
CA ASN A 78 6.57 1.98 -27.48
C ASN A 78 5.52 1.85 -26.37
N THR A 79 5.02 2.97 -25.83
CA THR A 79 3.91 2.93 -24.87
C THR A 79 2.63 2.39 -25.50
N LEU A 80 1.84 1.66 -24.70
CA LEU A 80 0.57 1.09 -25.15
C LEU A 80 -0.45 2.19 -25.42
N SER A 81 -1.24 2.02 -26.47
CA SER A 81 -2.44 2.83 -26.70
C SER A 81 -3.66 1.92 -26.80
N TRP A 82 -4.77 2.35 -26.22
CA TRP A 82 -6.01 1.58 -26.24
C TRP A 82 -7.22 2.51 -26.28
N THR A 83 -8.34 1.96 -26.76
CA THR A 83 -9.66 2.60 -26.62
C THR A 83 -10.42 1.86 -25.53
N SER A 84 -10.90 2.59 -24.52
CA SER A 84 -11.67 2.00 -23.43
C SER A 84 -12.92 1.30 -23.95
N LYS A 85 -13.07 0.01 -23.63
CA LYS A 85 -14.26 -0.77 -24.02
C LYS A 85 -15.46 -0.50 -23.11
N TYR A 86 -15.19 -0.17 -21.85
CA TYR A 86 -16.19 0.01 -20.80
C TYR A 86 -16.00 1.37 -20.13
N GLY A 87 -17.11 1.97 -19.72
CA GLY A 87 -17.10 3.13 -18.85
C GLY A 87 -16.75 2.73 -17.41
N SER A 88 -16.17 3.66 -16.66
CA SER A 88 -15.70 3.41 -15.29
C SER A 88 -15.87 4.60 -14.37
N LEU A 89 -16.04 4.31 -13.08
CA LEU A 89 -15.84 5.25 -11.98
C LEU A 89 -14.51 4.91 -11.31
N THR A 90 -13.67 5.91 -11.07
CA THR A 90 -12.31 5.70 -10.56
C THR A 90 -11.94 6.75 -9.52
N CYS A 91 -11.12 6.37 -8.54
CA CYS A 91 -10.51 7.28 -7.58
C CYS A 91 -9.10 7.64 -8.03
N SER A 92 -8.78 8.94 -8.07
CA SER A 92 -7.45 9.42 -8.41
C SER A 92 -6.52 9.45 -7.21
N PHE A 93 -5.23 9.48 -7.47
CA PHE A 93 -4.18 9.73 -6.49
C PHE A 93 -3.34 10.91 -6.99
N TYR A 94 -3.34 12.00 -6.21
CA TYR A 94 -2.79 13.30 -6.56
C TYR A 94 -3.28 13.88 -7.91
N GLY A 95 -4.43 13.42 -8.40
CA GLY A 95 -4.94 13.79 -9.73
C GLY A 95 -4.19 13.16 -10.92
N GLU A 96 -3.17 12.33 -10.68
CA GLU A 96 -2.26 11.81 -11.72
C GLU A 96 -2.47 10.32 -12.02
N ALA A 97 -2.73 9.52 -10.99
CA ALA A 97 -2.89 8.08 -11.12
C ALA A 97 -4.32 7.64 -10.77
N THR A 98 -4.81 6.58 -11.42
CA THR A 98 -5.99 5.84 -10.95
C THR A 98 -5.53 4.74 -10.01
N VAL A 99 -6.05 4.69 -8.79
CA VAL A 99 -5.63 3.73 -7.74
C VAL A 99 -6.76 2.81 -7.25
N ASP A 100 -8.00 3.14 -7.61
CA ASP A 100 -9.20 2.36 -7.28
C ASP A 100 -10.28 2.66 -8.35
N GLY A 101 -11.21 1.74 -8.55
CA GLY A 101 -12.36 1.94 -9.42
C GLY A 101 -13.15 0.69 -9.78
N ILE A 102 -14.31 0.92 -10.38
CA ILE A 102 -15.23 -0.10 -10.88
C ILE A 102 -15.71 0.28 -12.29
N ASN A 103 -15.86 -0.71 -13.17
CA ASN A 103 -16.44 -0.50 -14.49
C ASN A 103 -17.92 -0.89 -14.55
N GLU A 104 -18.60 -0.50 -15.62
CA GLU A 104 -20.02 -0.80 -15.86
C GLU A 104 -20.36 -2.29 -16.03
N LYS A 105 -19.37 -3.18 -16.00
CA LYS A 105 -19.53 -4.65 -15.97
C LYS A 105 -19.28 -5.24 -14.58
N GLY A 106 -19.10 -4.41 -13.57
CA GLY A 106 -18.89 -4.83 -12.19
C GLY A 106 -17.47 -5.30 -11.88
N LEU A 107 -16.52 -5.13 -12.81
CA LEU A 107 -15.11 -5.43 -12.53
C LEU A 107 -14.50 -4.31 -11.69
N VAL A 108 -13.93 -4.67 -10.54
CA VAL A 108 -13.25 -3.78 -9.61
C VAL A 108 -11.73 -3.99 -9.71
N ALA A 109 -10.96 -2.92 -9.68
CA ALA A 109 -9.50 -2.96 -9.69
C ALA A 109 -8.90 -1.95 -8.70
N ASP A 110 -7.92 -2.42 -7.91
CA ASP A 110 -7.34 -1.71 -6.77
C ASP A 110 -5.79 -1.79 -6.83
N THR A 111 -5.08 -0.68 -6.67
CA THR A 111 -3.61 -0.63 -6.54
C THR A 111 -3.19 -0.51 -5.08
N LEU A 112 -2.63 -1.55 -4.45
CA LEU A 112 -2.32 -1.59 -3.02
C LEU A 112 -0.89 -1.10 -2.69
#